data_AF-A0A438G5B8-F1
#
_entry.id   AF-A0A438G5B8-F1
#
_cell.length_a   1.000
_cell.length_b   1.000
_cell.length_c   1.000
_cell.angle_alpha   90.00
_cell.angle_beta   90.00
_cell.angle_gamma   90.00
#
_symmetry.space_group_name_H-M   'P 1'
#
loop_
_entity.id
_entity.type
_entity.pdbx_description
1 polymer ?
#
loop_
_entity_poly.entity_id
_entity_poly.type
_entity_poly.pdbx_seq_one_letter_code
_entity_poly.pdbx_strand_id
1 'polypeptide(L)'
;MGHYVSAVIFFFFLFVGLCTSSYLEDQERDRITELPGQPKNIGFAQYSGYVTVNKQAGRALFYWLVQSPASRGAESRPLVLWLNGGPGCSSVAYGAAEEIGPFRIRPDGKTLFINPYAWNNPGVGFSYSNTTSDLYTAGDQRTAEDAYTFLINWFERFPQYKHRDFTLLERVMQAIMFLNCLKLSIDETREFRIRLLISRVGNAVTDDYHDYIGTFEYWWTHGLISDSTYKILRVACDLGSSMHPSSECTKALNLAEAEQEILIHIAFSHVLVMTLHH
;
A
#
# COMPACT_ATOMS: atom_id res chain seq x y z
N MET A 1 52.39 12.71 -17.72
CA MET A 1 51.04 12.09 -17.80
C MET A 1 50.66 11.20 -16.60
N GLY A 2 51.55 10.92 -15.63
CA GLY A 2 51.21 10.07 -14.46
C GLY A 2 50.50 10.74 -13.29
N HIS A 3 50.60 12.07 -13.11
CA HIS A 3 50.02 12.77 -11.95
C HIS A 3 48.52 13.10 -12.09
N TYR A 4 48.03 13.29 -13.32
CA TYR A 4 46.62 13.58 -13.58
C TYR A 4 45.72 12.34 -13.36
N VAL A 5 46.20 11.14 -13.69
CA VAL A 5 45.44 9.89 -13.53
C VAL A 5 45.23 9.57 -12.04
N SER A 6 46.26 9.80 -11.20
CA SER A 6 46.16 9.56 -9.75
C SER A 6 45.19 10.53 -9.06
N ALA A 7 45.17 11.80 -9.45
CA ALA A 7 44.24 12.80 -8.92
C ALA A 7 42.77 12.50 -9.30
N VAL A 8 42.52 12.06 -10.54
CA VAL A 8 41.17 11.68 -11.00
C VAL A 8 40.65 10.46 -10.24
N ILE A 9 41.50 9.45 -10.01
CA ILE A 9 41.14 8.26 -9.23
C ILE A 9 40.81 8.64 -7.77
N PHE A 10 41.62 9.51 -7.15
CA PHE A 10 41.41 9.96 -5.77
C PHE A 10 40.11 10.77 -5.61
N PHE A 11 39.79 11.64 -6.57
CA PHE A 11 38.51 12.37 -6.60
C PHE A 11 37.29 11.46 -6.80
N PHE A 12 37.43 10.39 -7.60
CA PHE A 12 36.37 9.40 -7.80
C PHE A 12 36.06 8.63 -6.51
N PHE A 13 37.08 8.22 -5.75
CA PHE A 13 36.90 7.55 -4.46
C PHE A 13 36.27 8.45 -3.38
N LEU A 14 36.61 9.74 -3.35
CA LEU A 14 36.01 10.73 -2.43
C LEU A 14 34.51 10.96 -2.72
N PHE A 15 34.11 11.06 -3.98
CA PHE A 15 32.71 11.27 -4.37
C PHE A 15 31.83 10.04 -4.12
N VAL A 16 32.35 8.83 -4.38
CA VAL A 16 31.63 7.57 -4.08
C VAL A 16 31.46 7.41 -2.56
N GLY A 17 32.49 7.73 -1.76
CA GLY A 17 32.43 7.66 -0.29
C GLY A 17 31.37 8.58 0.34
N LEU A 18 31.23 9.80 -0.17
CA LEU A 18 30.24 10.80 0.31
C LEU A 18 28.80 10.37 0.05
N CYS A 19 28.49 9.82 -1.14
CA CYS A 19 27.15 9.30 -1.43
C CYS A 19 26.84 8.02 -0.66
N THR A 20 27.84 7.17 -0.38
CA THR A 20 27.62 5.95 0.43
C THR A 20 27.37 6.24 1.91
N SER A 21 27.96 7.32 2.44
CA SER A 21 27.79 7.70 3.84
C SER A 21 26.38 8.21 4.14
N SER A 22 25.78 8.99 3.23
CA SER A 22 24.52 9.69 3.50
C SER A 22 23.31 8.75 3.58
N TYR A 23 23.19 7.75 2.70
CA TYR A 23 22.05 6.83 2.75
C TYR A 23 22.14 5.86 3.93
N LEU A 24 23.35 5.46 4.37
CA LEU A 24 23.50 4.58 5.52
C LEU A 24 23.06 5.26 6.81
N GLU A 25 23.40 6.54 6.98
CA GLU A 25 22.91 7.35 8.10
C GLU A 25 21.38 7.49 8.06
N ASP A 26 20.80 7.76 6.89
CA ASP A 26 19.35 7.78 6.71
C ASP A 26 18.69 6.45 7.10
N GLN A 27 19.25 5.32 6.66
CA GLN A 27 18.74 3.99 7.00
C GLN A 27 18.84 3.71 8.50
N GLU A 28 19.96 4.07 9.15
CA GLU A 28 20.09 3.85 10.59
C GLU A 28 19.16 4.74 11.41
N ARG A 29 18.91 5.99 10.96
CA ARG A 29 17.90 6.85 11.60
C ARG A 29 16.49 6.28 11.48
N ASP A 30 16.17 5.67 10.34
CA ASP A 30 14.87 5.05 10.10
C ASP A 30 14.75 3.68 10.79
N ARG A 31 15.83 3.10 11.33
CA ARG A 31 15.85 1.76 11.89
C ARG A 31 15.01 1.67 13.18
N ILE A 32 14.10 0.70 13.21
CA ILE A 32 13.30 0.40 14.41
C ILE A 32 14.02 -0.68 15.21
N THR A 33 14.51 -0.31 16.41
CA THR A 33 15.19 -1.24 17.32
C THR A 33 14.22 -2.20 18.01
N GLU A 34 13.12 -1.67 18.54
CA GLU A 34 12.04 -2.44 19.18
C GLU A 34 10.74 -1.62 19.13
N LEU A 35 9.61 -2.28 18.85
CA LEU A 35 8.29 -1.68 18.98
C LEU A 35 7.74 -1.90 20.40
N PRO A 36 6.96 -0.97 20.96
CA PRO A 36 6.26 -1.19 22.23
C PRO A 36 5.42 -2.47 22.18
N GLY A 37 5.64 -3.37 23.16
CA GLY A 37 4.90 -4.62 23.27
C GLY A 37 5.27 -5.69 22.24
N GLN A 38 6.36 -5.50 21.48
CA GLN A 38 6.86 -6.47 20.50
C GLN A 38 7.45 -7.71 21.18
N PRO A 39 7.24 -8.92 20.62
CA PRO A 39 7.99 -10.10 21.02
C PRO A 39 9.50 -9.91 20.79
N LYS A 40 10.33 -10.45 21.67
CA LYS A 40 11.79 -10.41 21.50
C LYS A 40 12.26 -11.37 20.39
N ASN A 41 13.44 -11.10 19.82
CA ASN A 41 14.13 -11.98 18.87
C ASN A 41 13.32 -12.29 17.59
N ILE A 42 12.70 -11.26 17.00
CA ILE A 42 11.87 -11.38 15.80
C ILE A 42 12.63 -11.90 14.56
N GLY A 43 13.96 -11.82 14.53
CA GLY A 43 14.80 -12.45 13.50
C GLY A 43 14.83 -11.72 12.15
N PHE A 44 14.26 -10.53 12.06
CA PHE A 44 14.29 -9.64 10.90
C PHE A 44 14.52 -8.19 11.35
N ALA A 45 15.02 -7.35 10.44
CA ALA A 45 15.11 -5.91 10.67
C ALA A 45 13.86 -5.19 10.14
N GLN A 46 13.62 -4.00 10.67
CA GLN A 46 12.52 -3.14 10.30
C GLN A 46 12.94 -1.68 10.34
N TYR A 47 12.37 -0.89 9.44
CA TYR A 47 12.69 0.52 9.23
C TYR A 47 11.40 1.29 9.01
N SER A 48 11.28 2.48 9.56
CA SER A 48 10.18 3.39 9.27
C SER A 48 10.65 4.81 9.21
N GLY A 49 10.06 5.58 8.31
CA GLY A 49 10.39 6.99 8.18
C GLY A 49 9.50 7.67 7.15
N TYR A 50 9.88 8.90 6.82
CA TYR A 50 9.21 9.73 5.83
C TYR A 50 10.10 9.95 4.62
N VAL A 51 9.48 9.90 3.45
CA VAL A 51 10.10 10.25 2.17
C VAL A 51 9.30 11.39 1.57
N THR A 52 9.96 12.52 1.33
CA THR A 52 9.34 13.70 0.73
C THR A 52 8.98 13.43 -0.73
N VAL A 53 7.74 13.69 -1.11
CA VAL A 53 7.22 13.53 -2.48
C VAL A 53 6.94 14.86 -3.16
N ASN A 54 6.66 15.91 -2.37
CA ASN A 54 6.52 17.27 -2.89
C ASN A 54 7.11 18.26 -1.91
N LYS A 55 8.25 18.88 -2.27
CA LYS A 55 8.97 19.82 -1.41
C LYS A 55 8.21 21.14 -1.22
N GLN A 56 7.59 21.64 -2.29
CA GLN A 56 6.87 22.92 -2.29
C GLN A 56 5.64 22.86 -1.39
N ALA A 57 4.89 21.76 -1.45
CA ALA A 57 3.73 21.52 -0.58
C ALA A 57 4.11 21.04 0.83
N GLY A 58 5.39 20.66 1.04
CA GLY A 58 5.84 20.01 2.27
C GLY A 58 5.17 18.65 2.50
N ARG A 59 4.92 17.89 1.43
CA ARG A 59 4.22 16.60 1.46
C ARG A 59 5.21 15.44 1.50
N ALA A 60 4.99 14.51 2.43
CA ALA A 60 5.82 13.33 2.62
C ALA A 60 4.98 12.09 2.90
N LEU A 61 5.38 10.96 2.31
CA LEU A 61 4.75 9.67 2.56
C LEU A 61 5.52 8.90 3.64
N PHE A 62 4.78 8.34 4.59
CA PHE A 62 5.33 7.44 5.61
C PHE A 62 5.45 6.03 5.05
N TYR A 63 6.52 5.33 5.40
CA TYR A 63 6.69 3.91 5.12
C TYR A 63 7.07 3.13 6.37
N TRP A 64 6.70 1.84 6.41
CA TRP A 64 7.24 0.84 7.32
C TRP A 64 7.72 -0.35 6.50
N LEU A 65 9.04 -0.52 6.42
CA LEU A 65 9.72 -1.66 5.82
C LEU A 65 9.96 -2.75 6.86
N VAL A 66 9.56 -3.96 6.53
CA VAL A 66 9.87 -5.18 7.29
C VAL A 66 10.65 -6.10 6.36
N GLN A 67 11.88 -6.43 6.73
CA GLN A 67 12.70 -7.34 5.93
C GLN A 67 12.28 -8.80 6.14
N SER A 68 12.65 -9.65 5.19
CA SER A 68 12.61 -11.09 5.39
C SER A 68 13.52 -11.50 6.55
N PRO A 69 13.18 -12.57 7.30
CA PRO A 69 14.09 -13.13 8.29
C PRO A 69 15.47 -13.42 7.71
N ALA A 70 16.52 -13.10 8.48
CA ALA A 70 17.91 -13.33 8.05
C ALA A 70 18.16 -14.80 7.71
N SER A 71 17.53 -15.72 8.46
CA SER A 71 17.57 -17.17 8.24
C SER A 71 17.02 -17.62 6.88
N ARG A 72 16.26 -16.76 6.18
CA ARG A 72 15.66 -17.04 4.87
C ARG A 72 16.37 -16.35 3.71
N GLY A 73 17.52 -15.74 3.95
CA GLY A 73 18.32 -15.04 2.93
C GLY A 73 17.69 -13.72 2.52
N ALA A 74 17.55 -12.78 3.47
CA ALA A 74 16.84 -11.51 3.26
C ALA A 74 17.35 -10.71 2.05
N GLU A 75 18.64 -10.81 1.74
CA GLU A 75 19.28 -10.06 0.66
C GLU A 75 18.84 -10.50 -0.75
N SER A 76 18.44 -11.76 -0.91
CA SER A 76 18.05 -12.32 -2.21
C SER A 76 16.53 -12.37 -2.40
N ARG A 77 15.74 -11.87 -1.45
CA ARG A 77 14.27 -11.89 -1.52
C ARG A 77 13.75 -10.70 -2.34
N PRO A 78 12.66 -10.90 -3.11
CA PRO A 78 12.05 -9.81 -3.87
C PRO A 78 11.56 -8.71 -2.94
N LEU A 79 11.55 -7.47 -3.45
CA LEU A 79 10.90 -6.36 -2.78
C LEU A 79 9.43 -6.35 -3.20
N VAL A 80 8.54 -6.34 -2.23
CA VAL A 80 7.11 -6.17 -2.47
C VAL A 80 6.72 -4.76 -2.01
N LEU A 81 5.83 -4.05 -2.70
CA LEU A 81 5.15 -2.88 -2.15
C LEU A 81 3.69 -3.24 -1.91
N TRP A 82 3.18 -3.01 -0.70
CA TRP A 82 1.80 -3.27 -0.35
C TRP A 82 1.03 -1.97 -0.13
N LEU A 83 -0.06 -1.78 -0.88
CA LEU A 83 -0.96 -0.63 -0.75
C LEU A 83 -2.40 -1.09 -0.51
N ASN A 84 -2.99 -0.64 0.60
CA ASN A 84 -4.42 -0.75 0.88
C ASN A 84 -5.19 0.37 0.15
N GLY A 85 -6.45 0.08 -0.19
CA GLY A 85 -7.33 1.01 -0.92
C GLY A 85 -8.17 1.92 -0.03
N GLY A 86 -9.42 2.21 -0.42
CA GLY A 86 -10.38 2.95 0.39
C GLY A 86 -10.79 4.35 -0.12
N PRO A 87 -10.05 4.97 -1.05
CA PRO A 87 -9.07 6.03 -0.73
C PRO A 87 -8.87 6.42 0.75
N GLY A 88 -7.63 6.77 1.11
CA GLY A 88 -7.30 7.34 2.41
C GLY A 88 -7.15 6.34 3.56
N CYS A 89 -7.41 5.04 3.36
CA CYS A 89 -7.08 4.04 4.36
C CYS A 89 -5.56 3.82 4.44
N SER A 90 -5.10 3.52 5.65
CA SER A 90 -3.69 3.26 5.94
C SER A 90 -3.33 1.80 5.66
N SER A 91 -2.28 1.57 4.89
CA SER A 91 -1.72 0.23 4.67
C SER A 91 -0.97 -0.31 5.88
N VAL A 92 -0.55 0.56 6.80
CA VAL A 92 -0.03 0.14 8.11
C VAL A 92 -1.16 -0.35 9.01
N ALA A 93 -2.29 0.36 9.02
CA ALA A 93 -3.45 -0.02 9.84
C ALA A 93 -4.02 -1.36 9.37
N TYR A 94 -4.35 -1.49 8.09
CA TYR A 94 -4.98 -2.72 7.58
C TYR A 94 -3.94 -3.77 7.19
N GLY A 95 -3.14 -3.49 6.17
CA GLY A 95 -2.16 -4.44 5.63
C GLY A 95 -1.19 -4.97 6.68
N ALA A 96 -0.51 -4.08 7.40
CA ALA A 96 0.51 -4.48 8.36
C ALA A 96 -0.08 -5.03 9.68
N ALA A 97 -1.09 -4.39 10.26
CA ALA A 97 -1.59 -4.81 11.58
C ALA A 97 -2.66 -5.92 11.51
N GLU A 98 -3.51 -5.94 10.48
CA GLU A 98 -4.71 -6.79 10.44
C GLU A 98 -4.68 -7.88 9.36
N GLU A 99 -3.76 -7.81 8.40
CA GLU A 99 -3.73 -8.76 7.28
C GLU A 99 -2.43 -9.54 7.08
N ILE A 100 -1.38 -8.96 6.52
CA ILE A 100 -0.20 -9.70 6.04
C ILE A 100 1.10 -9.34 6.77
N GLY A 101 1.07 -8.32 7.64
CA GLY A 101 2.26 -7.88 8.35
C GLY A 101 2.75 -8.87 9.42
N PRO A 102 3.95 -8.60 9.97
CA PRO A 102 4.65 -9.50 10.89
C PRO A 102 3.99 -9.62 12.27
N PHE A 103 3.17 -8.65 12.66
CA PHE A 103 2.60 -8.56 13.99
C PHE A 103 1.09 -8.39 13.94
N ARG A 104 0.45 -8.89 14.98
CA ARG A 104 -0.95 -8.62 15.33
C ARG A 104 -1.01 -7.88 16.65
N ILE A 105 -1.96 -6.96 16.75
CA ILE A 105 -2.27 -6.26 18.00
C ILE A 105 -3.14 -7.18 18.86
N ARG A 106 -2.76 -7.39 20.13
CA ARG A 106 -3.59 -8.15 21.09
C ARG A 106 -4.83 -7.34 21.48
N PRO A 107 -5.88 -8.01 22.02
CA PRO A 107 -7.10 -7.32 22.49
C PRO A 107 -6.85 -6.25 23.56
N ASP A 108 -5.68 -6.27 24.22
CA ASP A 108 -5.28 -5.24 25.18
C ASP A 108 -4.91 -3.88 24.52
N GLY A 109 -4.78 -3.83 23.19
CA GLY A 109 -4.38 -2.66 22.43
C GLY A 109 -2.95 -2.18 22.70
N LYS A 110 -2.14 -2.98 23.40
CA LYS A 110 -0.82 -2.58 23.94
C LYS A 110 0.30 -3.53 23.55
N THR A 111 0.00 -4.81 23.37
CA THR A 111 1.01 -5.82 23.10
C THR A 111 0.82 -6.45 21.73
N LEU A 112 1.93 -6.93 21.16
CA LEU A 112 1.98 -7.54 19.84
C LEU A 112 2.23 -9.04 19.97
N PHE A 113 1.77 -9.81 18.98
CA PHE A 113 2.19 -11.19 18.77
C PHE A 113 2.58 -11.44 17.31
N ILE A 114 3.47 -12.41 17.08
CA ILE A 114 3.94 -12.75 15.73
C ILE A 114 2.80 -13.36 14.93
N ASN A 115 2.62 -12.87 13.70
CA ASN A 115 1.79 -13.51 12.70
C ASN A 115 2.58 -14.66 12.04
N PRO A 116 2.23 -15.94 12.25
CA PRO A 116 2.96 -17.07 11.65
C PRO A 116 2.79 -17.14 10.12
N TYR A 117 1.81 -16.45 9.56
CA TYR A 117 1.53 -16.37 8.13
C TYR A 117 1.92 -15.03 7.52
N ALA A 118 2.78 -14.27 8.20
CA ALA A 118 3.25 -12.98 7.71
C ALA A 118 3.94 -13.11 6.34
N TRP A 119 3.69 -12.14 5.47
CA TRP A 119 4.37 -12.05 4.17
C TRP A 119 5.63 -11.18 4.25
N ASN A 120 5.89 -10.55 5.40
CA ASN A 120 7.02 -9.64 5.68
C ASN A 120 7.37 -8.77 4.47
N ASN A 121 6.42 -7.87 4.17
CA ASN A 121 6.41 -6.89 3.09
C ASN A 121 6.09 -5.48 3.67
N PRO A 122 6.56 -4.39 3.03
CA PRO A 122 6.38 -3.00 3.47
C PRO A 122 4.98 -2.44 3.22
N GLY A 123 4.56 -1.47 4.04
CA GLY A 123 3.30 -0.71 3.88
C GLY A 123 3.45 0.80 4.18
N VAL A 124 2.46 1.60 3.76
CA VAL A 124 2.36 3.07 3.97
C VAL A 124 1.21 3.43 4.91
N GLY A 125 1.29 4.50 5.73
CA GLY A 125 0.20 4.74 6.69
C GLY A 125 0.11 6.02 7.51
N PHE A 126 1.20 6.72 7.83
CA PHE A 126 1.17 7.96 8.62
C PHE A 126 1.53 9.22 7.79
N SER A 127 1.31 9.15 6.48
CA SER A 127 1.67 10.22 5.53
C SER A 127 0.98 11.55 5.84
N TYR A 128 1.65 12.67 5.55
CA TYR A 128 1.13 14.01 5.82
C TYR A 128 1.45 15.03 4.71
N SER A 129 0.70 16.14 4.69
CA SER A 129 1.03 17.34 3.92
C SER A 129 0.97 18.58 4.81
N ASN A 130 1.94 19.48 4.65
CA ASN A 130 1.90 20.79 5.31
C ASN A 130 0.91 21.76 4.63
N THR A 131 0.39 21.39 3.45
CA THR A 131 -0.60 22.18 2.71
C THR A 131 -2.00 21.61 2.93
N THR A 132 -2.83 22.27 3.74
CA THR A 132 -4.15 21.76 4.15
C THR A 132 -5.09 21.46 2.97
N SER A 133 -5.00 22.19 1.86
CA SER A 133 -5.85 21.93 0.68
C SER A 133 -5.55 20.60 -0.02
N ASP A 134 -4.40 19.97 0.22
CA ASP A 134 -4.09 18.64 -0.30
C ASP A 134 -5.06 17.57 0.27
N LEU A 135 -5.58 17.77 1.48
CA LEU A 135 -6.54 16.86 2.13
C LEU A 135 -7.85 16.72 1.34
N TYR A 136 -8.21 17.74 0.54
CA TYR A 136 -9.49 17.81 -0.16
C TYR A 136 -9.35 17.70 -1.68
N THR A 137 -8.12 17.62 -2.18
CA THR A 137 -7.85 17.62 -3.62
C THR A 137 -7.11 16.37 -4.08
N ALA A 138 -6.92 15.40 -3.19
CA ALA A 138 -6.40 14.08 -3.54
C ALA A 138 -7.23 13.45 -4.67
N GLY A 139 -6.55 12.66 -5.50
CA GLY A 139 -7.15 11.97 -6.63
C GLY A 139 -6.14 10.99 -7.22
N ASP A 140 -6.61 10.11 -8.10
CA ASP A 140 -5.84 8.97 -8.57
C ASP A 140 -4.53 9.38 -9.26
N GLN A 141 -4.57 10.39 -10.14
CA GLN A 141 -3.37 10.87 -10.85
C GLN A 141 -2.30 11.37 -9.86
N ARG A 142 -2.69 12.24 -8.91
CA ARG A 142 -1.77 12.79 -7.91
C ARG A 142 -1.20 11.69 -7.02
N THR A 143 -2.04 10.75 -6.60
CA THR A 143 -1.64 9.62 -5.75
C THR A 143 -0.61 8.74 -6.48
N ALA A 144 -0.83 8.48 -7.77
CA ALA A 144 0.12 7.73 -8.60
C ALA A 144 1.46 8.47 -8.78
N GLU A 145 1.44 9.78 -9.06
CA GLU A 145 2.64 10.61 -9.21
C GLU A 145 3.45 10.70 -7.90
N ASP A 146 2.77 10.88 -6.77
CA ASP A 146 3.40 10.92 -5.45
C ASP A 146 3.97 9.54 -5.07
N ALA A 147 3.26 8.45 -5.32
CA ALA A 147 3.76 7.09 -5.08
C ALA A 147 4.98 6.74 -5.94
N TYR A 148 5.01 7.22 -7.19
CA TYR A 148 6.17 7.07 -8.07
C TYR A 148 7.36 7.84 -7.52
N THR A 149 7.16 9.11 -7.17
CA THR A 149 8.20 9.95 -6.58
C THR A 149 8.72 9.37 -5.27
N PHE A 150 7.83 8.83 -4.46
CA PHE A 150 8.18 8.10 -3.25
C PHE A 150 9.12 6.95 -3.54
N LEU A 151 8.80 6.08 -4.50
CA LEU A 151 9.64 4.93 -4.82
C LEU A 151 11.02 5.35 -5.30
N ILE A 152 11.11 6.31 -6.23
CA ILE A 152 12.41 6.82 -6.70
C ILE A 152 13.26 7.31 -5.52
N ASN A 153 12.70 8.17 -4.67
CA ASN A 153 13.40 8.72 -3.52
C ASN A 153 13.73 7.65 -2.47
N TRP A 154 12.85 6.67 -2.30
CA TRP A 154 13.06 5.54 -1.38
C TRP A 154 14.19 4.64 -1.86
N PHE A 155 14.33 4.40 -3.16
CA PHE A 155 15.45 3.65 -3.73
C PHE A 155 16.78 4.38 -3.61
N GLU A 156 16.80 5.71 -3.59
CA GLU A 156 18.01 6.46 -3.22
C GLU A 156 18.39 6.27 -1.75
N ARG A 157 17.39 6.14 -0.86
CA ARG A 157 17.64 5.81 0.55
C ARG A 157 18.02 4.34 0.74
N PHE A 158 17.48 3.42 -0.06
CA PHE A 158 17.71 1.98 0.02
C PHE A 158 18.29 1.42 -1.29
N PRO A 159 19.51 1.84 -1.68
CA PRO A 159 20.09 1.52 -2.99
C PRO A 159 20.34 0.01 -3.20
N GLN A 160 20.50 -0.75 -2.11
CA GLN A 160 20.65 -2.21 -2.17
C GLN A 160 19.42 -2.95 -2.73
N TYR A 161 18.28 -2.28 -2.88
CA TYR A 161 17.08 -2.86 -3.47
C TYR A 161 16.89 -2.53 -4.96
N LYS A 162 17.70 -1.63 -5.55
CA LYS A 162 17.52 -1.14 -6.94
C LYS A 162 17.54 -2.24 -8.00
N HIS A 163 18.21 -3.36 -7.72
CA HIS A 163 18.35 -4.50 -8.64
C HIS A 163 17.52 -5.72 -8.24
N ARG A 164 16.69 -5.61 -7.20
CA ARG A 164 15.84 -6.71 -6.78
C ARG A 164 14.61 -6.81 -7.66
N ASP A 165 14.13 -8.03 -7.78
CA ASP A 165 12.81 -8.34 -8.32
C ASP A 165 11.75 -7.57 -7.52
N PHE A 166 10.97 -6.70 -8.20
CA PHE A 166 9.96 -5.85 -7.57
C PHE A 166 8.54 -6.34 -7.88
N THR A 167 7.71 -6.47 -6.86
CA THR A 167 6.31 -6.89 -6.98
C THR A 167 5.43 -5.83 -6.35
N LEU A 168 4.40 -5.39 -7.08
CA LEU A 168 3.42 -4.46 -6.56
C LEU A 168 2.15 -5.26 -6.20
N LEU A 169 1.70 -5.15 -4.96
CA LEU A 169 0.45 -5.77 -4.50
C LEU A 169 -0.46 -4.67 -3.98
N GLU A 170 -1.64 -4.54 -4.59
CA GLU A 170 -2.59 -3.50 -4.23
C GLU A 170 -3.99 -4.06 -4.10
N ARG A 171 -4.87 -3.30 -3.44
CA ARG A 171 -6.31 -3.64 -3.35
C ARG A 171 -7.22 -2.82 -4.25
N VAL A 172 -6.73 -1.82 -4.99
CA VAL A 172 -7.60 -0.90 -5.77
C VAL A 172 -6.95 -0.38 -7.05
N MET A 173 -7.77 0.22 -7.93
CA MET A 173 -7.45 0.86 -9.23
C MET A 173 -6.20 1.76 -9.26
N GLN A 174 -5.74 2.30 -8.12
CA GLN A 174 -4.53 3.11 -8.03
C GLN A 174 -3.32 2.39 -8.61
N ALA A 175 -3.29 1.05 -8.55
CA ALA A 175 -2.27 0.21 -9.16
C ALA A 175 -2.19 0.42 -10.65
N ILE A 176 -3.31 0.49 -11.36
CA ILE A 176 -3.32 0.60 -12.83
C ILE A 176 -2.82 1.99 -13.24
N MET A 177 -3.26 3.05 -12.56
CA MET A 177 -2.78 4.41 -12.80
C MET A 177 -1.29 4.55 -12.46
N PHE A 178 -0.87 4.01 -11.33
CA PHE A 178 0.52 3.96 -10.89
C PHE A 178 1.39 3.16 -11.87
N LEU A 179 0.91 2.02 -12.36
CA LEU A 179 1.56 1.23 -13.39
C LEU A 179 1.62 1.94 -14.74
N ASN A 180 0.61 2.75 -15.09
CA ASN A 180 0.63 3.59 -16.28
C ASN A 180 1.64 4.74 -16.14
N CYS A 181 1.74 5.40 -14.98
CA CYS A 181 2.80 6.36 -14.68
C CYS A 181 4.19 5.72 -14.73
N LEU A 182 4.34 4.49 -14.21
CA LEU A 182 5.57 3.71 -14.35
C LEU A 182 5.89 3.44 -15.82
N LYS A 183 4.93 2.96 -16.62
CA LYS A 183 5.14 2.65 -18.05
C LYS A 183 5.42 3.89 -18.89
N LEU A 184 4.71 5.00 -18.66
CA LEU A 184 4.89 6.28 -19.36
C LEU A 184 6.23 6.95 -19.02
N SER A 185 6.85 6.59 -17.89
CA SER A 185 8.18 7.06 -17.49
C SER A 185 9.32 6.09 -17.83
N ILE A 186 9.03 4.95 -18.46
CA ILE A 186 10.01 4.14 -19.20
C ILE A 186 10.30 4.86 -20.53
N ASP A 187 10.84 6.06 -20.41
CA ASP A 187 11.68 6.65 -21.45
C ASP A 187 13.05 5.97 -21.34
N GLU A 188 13.62 5.49 -22.44
CA GLU A 188 14.76 4.56 -22.50
C GLU A 188 16.09 5.13 -21.93
N THR A 189 16.06 6.33 -21.36
CA THR A 189 17.20 7.14 -20.95
C THR A 189 17.49 7.16 -19.45
N ARG A 190 16.63 6.61 -18.58
CA ARG A 190 16.84 6.62 -17.11
C ARG A 190 17.43 5.31 -16.61
N GLU A 191 18.50 5.42 -15.83
CA GLU A 191 19.33 4.36 -15.23
C GLU A 191 18.56 3.42 -14.26
N PHE A 192 17.30 3.72 -13.97
CA PHE A 192 16.49 3.07 -12.95
C PHE A 192 15.36 2.21 -13.57
N ARG A 193 15.62 0.90 -13.74
CA ARG A 193 14.58 -0.06 -14.17
C ARG A 193 13.96 -0.74 -12.94
N ILE A 194 12.78 -0.30 -12.51
CA ILE A 194 11.95 -1.12 -11.62
C ILE A 194 11.49 -2.34 -12.42
N ARG A 195 12.06 -3.51 -12.13
CA ARG A 195 11.62 -4.76 -12.73
C ARG A 195 10.33 -5.23 -12.02
N LEU A 196 9.20 -4.68 -12.46
CA LEU A 196 7.90 -5.17 -12.04
C LEU A 196 7.68 -6.59 -12.60
N LEU A 197 7.55 -7.56 -11.71
CA LEU A 197 7.31 -8.95 -12.11
C LEU A 197 5.83 -9.32 -12.08
N ILE A 198 5.11 -8.90 -11.05
CA ILE A 198 3.71 -9.28 -10.82
C ILE A 198 2.97 -8.09 -10.20
N SER A 199 1.77 -7.82 -10.72
CA SER A 199 0.74 -7.07 -10.01
C SER A 199 -0.31 -8.06 -9.51
N ARG A 200 -0.71 -8.00 -8.23
CA ARG A 200 -1.89 -8.71 -7.74
C ARG A 200 -2.85 -7.73 -7.11
N VAL A 201 -4.13 -7.92 -7.44
CA VAL A 201 -5.22 -7.05 -7.05
C VAL A 201 -6.26 -7.88 -6.29
N GLY A 202 -6.57 -7.49 -5.05
CA GLY A 202 -7.53 -8.20 -4.19
C GLY A 202 -8.75 -7.33 -3.85
N ASN A 203 -9.95 -7.80 -4.18
CA ASN A 203 -11.25 -7.13 -3.94
C ASN A 203 -11.26 -5.65 -4.37
N ALA A 204 -10.72 -5.37 -5.55
CA ALA A 204 -10.69 -4.01 -6.09
C ALA A 204 -11.98 -3.63 -6.80
N VAL A 205 -12.28 -2.34 -6.76
CA VAL A 205 -13.05 -1.69 -7.84
C VAL A 205 -12.21 -1.80 -9.11
N THR A 206 -12.77 -2.39 -10.15
CA THR A 206 -12.15 -2.59 -11.46
C THR A 206 -12.90 -1.85 -12.56
N ASP A 207 -14.24 -1.86 -12.51
CA ASP A 207 -15.13 -1.22 -13.45
C ASP A 207 -16.47 -0.96 -12.75
N ASP A 208 -16.82 0.31 -12.57
CA ASP A 208 -17.99 0.71 -11.77
C ASP A 208 -19.28 0.02 -12.25
N TYR A 209 -19.45 -0.17 -13.56
CA TYR A 209 -20.63 -0.84 -14.13
C TYR A 209 -20.71 -2.32 -13.72
N HIS A 210 -19.65 -3.10 -13.99
CA HIS A 210 -19.64 -4.51 -13.67
C HIS A 210 -19.59 -4.76 -12.16
N ASP A 211 -18.87 -3.93 -11.41
CA ASP A 211 -18.79 -4.02 -9.96
C ASP A 211 -20.15 -3.74 -9.32
N TYR A 212 -20.93 -2.76 -9.81
CA TYR A 212 -22.30 -2.54 -9.32
C TYR A 212 -23.22 -3.72 -9.63
N ILE A 213 -23.19 -4.25 -10.86
CA ILE A 213 -24.00 -5.41 -11.22
C ILE A 213 -23.68 -6.60 -10.30
N GLY A 214 -22.38 -6.92 -10.17
CA GLY A 214 -21.92 -8.03 -9.34
C GLY A 214 -22.24 -7.83 -7.86
N THR A 215 -22.07 -6.62 -7.34
CA THR A 215 -22.37 -6.27 -5.94
C THR A 215 -23.84 -6.45 -5.62
N PHE A 216 -24.74 -5.91 -6.45
CA PHE A 216 -26.18 -5.99 -6.21
C PHE A 216 -26.70 -7.42 -6.36
N GLU A 217 -26.19 -8.18 -7.35
CA GLU A 217 -26.51 -9.59 -7.51
C GLU A 217 -25.99 -10.42 -6.33
N TYR A 218 -24.78 -10.16 -5.84
CA TYR A 218 -24.23 -10.80 -4.65
C TYR A 218 -25.11 -10.54 -3.43
N TRP A 219 -25.48 -9.28 -3.16
CA TRP A 219 -26.35 -8.94 -2.04
C TRP A 219 -27.72 -9.63 -2.13
N TRP A 220 -28.33 -9.66 -3.31
CA TRP A 220 -29.64 -10.28 -3.50
C TRP A 220 -29.58 -11.80 -3.34
N THR A 221 -28.62 -12.47 -3.99
CA THR A 221 -28.47 -13.93 -3.93
C THR A 221 -28.08 -14.45 -2.55
N HIS A 222 -27.49 -13.61 -1.71
CA HIS A 222 -27.15 -13.93 -0.31
C HIS A 222 -28.21 -13.46 0.69
N GLY A 223 -29.39 -13.02 0.21
CA GLY A 223 -30.51 -12.64 1.06
C GLY A 223 -30.27 -11.37 1.89
N LEU A 224 -29.36 -10.50 1.44
CA LEU A 224 -29.00 -9.27 2.13
C LEU A 224 -29.93 -8.10 1.79
N ILE A 225 -30.60 -8.19 0.65
CA ILE A 225 -31.54 -7.19 0.17
C ILE A 225 -32.79 -7.83 -0.43
N SER A 226 -33.89 -7.09 -0.45
CA SER A 226 -35.16 -7.50 -1.04
C SER A 226 -35.15 -7.46 -2.57
N ASP A 227 -36.05 -8.22 -3.21
CA ASP A 227 -36.30 -8.17 -4.66
C ASP A 227 -36.60 -6.75 -5.16
N SER A 228 -37.30 -5.94 -4.35
CA SER A 228 -37.58 -4.54 -4.66
C SER A 228 -36.31 -3.70 -4.66
N THR A 229 -35.48 -3.83 -3.63
CA THR A 229 -34.25 -3.06 -3.48
C THR A 229 -33.24 -3.42 -4.57
N TYR A 230 -33.11 -4.71 -4.91
CA TYR A 230 -32.29 -5.15 -6.04
C TYR A 230 -32.70 -4.49 -7.37
N LYS A 231 -34.01 -4.45 -7.68
CA LYS A 231 -34.51 -3.80 -8.90
C LYS A 231 -34.26 -2.30 -8.92
N ILE A 232 -34.43 -1.63 -7.77
CA ILE A 232 -34.19 -0.18 -7.66
C ILE A 232 -32.71 0.13 -7.90
N LEU A 233 -31.80 -0.61 -7.26
CA LEU A 233 -30.35 -0.43 -7.39
C LEU A 233 -29.88 -0.54 -8.85
N ARG A 234 -30.35 -1.56 -9.58
CA ARG A 234 -29.97 -1.74 -11.00
C ARG A 234 -30.43 -0.61 -11.92
N VAL A 235 -31.46 0.14 -11.54
CA VAL A 235 -31.94 1.27 -12.36
C VAL A 235 -31.29 2.57 -11.90
N ALA A 236 -31.19 2.78 -10.58
CA ALA A 236 -30.68 4.03 -10.02
C ALA A 236 -29.17 4.20 -10.20
N CYS A 237 -28.41 3.10 -10.23
CA CYS A 237 -26.95 3.10 -10.26
C CYS A 237 -26.34 2.61 -11.60
N ASP A 238 -27.15 2.35 -12.63
CA ASP A 238 -26.74 1.65 -13.88
C ASP A 238 -25.49 2.26 -14.56
N LEU A 239 -25.35 3.59 -14.57
CA LEU A 239 -24.20 4.28 -15.17
C LEU A 239 -23.50 5.23 -14.18
N GLY A 240 -23.67 4.97 -12.88
CA GLY A 240 -23.11 5.78 -11.82
C GLY A 240 -21.65 5.45 -11.53
N SER A 241 -20.94 6.38 -10.90
CA SER A 241 -19.63 6.08 -10.31
C SER A 241 -19.80 5.56 -8.88
N SER A 242 -18.94 4.64 -8.44
CA SER A 242 -18.87 4.22 -7.03
C SER A 242 -18.37 5.33 -6.11
N MET A 243 -17.45 6.17 -6.60
CA MET A 243 -16.90 7.30 -5.84
C MET A 243 -17.83 8.52 -5.85
N HIS A 244 -18.61 8.68 -6.92
CA HIS A 244 -19.51 9.81 -7.12
C HIS A 244 -20.90 9.36 -7.59
N PRO A 245 -21.67 8.64 -6.74
CA PRO A 245 -23.01 8.17 -7.09
C PRO A 245 -23.98 9.35 -7.27
N SER A 246 -24.97 9.16 -8.15
CA SER A 246 -26.09 10.09 -8.30
C SER A 246 -26.93 10.15 -7.03
N SER A 247 -27.72 11.22 -6.85
CA SER A 247 -28.57 11.36 -5.66
C SER A 247 -29.59 10.23 -5.54
N GLU A 248 -30.05 9.71 -6.67
CA GLU A 248 -30.95 8.58 -6.83
C GLU A 248 -30.26 7.27 -6.42
N CYS A 249 -29.04 7.06 -6.89
CA CYS A 249 -28.23 5.89 -6.51
C CYS A 249 -27.91 5.90 -5.02
N THR A 250 -27.51 7.04 -4.44
CA THR A 250 -27.26 7.17 -3.00
C THR A 250 -28.49 6.81 -2.17
N LYS A 251 -29.70 7.24 -2.58
CA LYS A 251 -30.93 6.85 -1.89
C LYS A 251 -31.18 5.35 -1.95
N ALA A 252 -30.91 4.72 -3.10
CA ALA A 252 -31.05 3.27 -3.27
C ALA A 252 -30.01 2.50 -2.43
N LEU A 253 -28.77 2.98 -2.35
CA LEU A 253 -27.71 2.40 -1.52
C LEU A 253 -28.05 2.51 -0.03
N ASN A 254 -28.56 3.65 0.44
CA ASN A 254 -28.99 3.81 1.84
C ASN A 254 -30.16 2.88 2.20
N LEU A 255 -31.05 2.58 1.25
CA LEU A 255 -32.12 1.60 1.45
C LEU A 255 -31.54 0.19 1.63
N ALA A 256 -30.57 -0.19 0.80
CA ALA A 256 -29.88 -1.46 0.91
C ALA A 256 -29.11 -1.60 2.23
N GLU A 257 -28.42 -0.53 2.65
CA GLU A 257 -27.73 -0.48 3.95
C GLU A 257 -28.70 -0.65 5.11
N ALA A 258 -29.87 0.00 5.09
CA ALA A 258 -30.88 -0.17 6.13
C ALA A 258 -31.43 -1.61 6.21
N GLU A 259 -31.62 -2.28 5.07
CA GLU A 259 -31.99 -3.71 5.04
C GLU A 259 -30.88 -4.60 5.60
N GLN A 260 -29.62 -4.28 5.28
CA GLN A 260 -28.45 -4.98 5.80
C GLN A 260 -28.25 -4.76 7.30
N GLU A 261 -28.45 -3.56 7.84
CA GLU A 261 -28.34 -3.27 9.28
C GLU A 261 -29.31 -4.12 10.12
N ILE A 262 -30.51 -4.36 9.61
CA ILE A 262 -31.47 -5.29 10.22
C ILE A 262 -30.91 -6.72 10.26
N LEU A 263 -30.13 -7.10 9.24
CA LEU A 263 -29.42 -8.39 9.15
C LEU A 263 -28.05 -8.38 9.87
N ILE A 264 -27.47 -7.23 10.21
CA ILE A 264 -26.15 -7.10 10.86
C ILE A 264 -26.21 -7.49 12.35
N HIS A 265 -27.38 -7.47 12.98
CA HIS A 265 -27.59 -8.22 14.22
C HIS A 265 -27.39 -9.75 14.06
N ILE A 266 -27.21 -10.24 12.82
CA ILE A 266 -27.01 -11.65 12.49
C ILE A 266 -25.64 -11.94 11.83
N ALA A 267 -24.97 -11.02 11.09
CA ALA A 267 -23.52 -11.01 10.83
C ALA A 267 -23.12 -10.12 9.64
N PHE A 268 -22.17 -9.18 9.79
CA PHE A 268 -21.25 -8.84 8.70
C PHE A 268 -19.81 -8.61 9.15
N SER A 269 -18.97 -9.57 8.77
CA SER A 269 -17.56 -9.48 8.38
C SER A 269 -17.12 -10.83 7.81
N HIS A 270 -17.90 -11.88 8.08
CA HIS A 270 -17.78 -13.22 7.50
C HIS A 270 -19.20 -13.73 7.30
N VAL A 271 -19.69 -13.87 6.07
CA VAL A 271 -20.85 -14.72 5.80
C VAL A 271 -20.40 -16.13 6.19
N LEU A 272 -20.70 -16.51 7.44
CA LEU A 272 -20.42 -17.77 8.14
C LEU A 272 -19.35 -18.68 7.52
N VAL A 273 -18.09 -18.54 7.95
CA VAL A 273 -17.08 -19.60 7.81
C VAL A 273 -17.07 -20.42 9.10
N MET A 274 -17.86 -21.50 9.14
CA MET A 274 -17.70 -22.54 10.15
C MET A 274 -16.54 -23.44 9.74
N THR A 275 -15.36 -23.26 10.33
CA THR A 275 -14.26 -24.22 10.23
C THR A 275 -14.36 -25.25 11.36
N LEU A 276 -14.69 -26.49 11.01
CA LEU A 276 -14.42 -27.66 11.85
C LEU A 276 -12.92 -27.94 11.83
N HIS A 277 -12.27 -27.80 12.98
CA HIS A 277 -10.90 -28.29 13.17
C HIS A 277 -10.94 -29.80 13.45
N HIS A 278 -10.19 -30.56 12.66
CA HIS A 278 -9.61 -31.85 13.07
C HIS A 278 -8.17 -31.61 13.52
#